data_AF-A0A5J5RHW5-F1
#
_entry.id   AF-A0A5J5RHW5-F1
#
_cell.length_a   1.000
_cell.length_b   1.000
_cell.length_c   1.000
_cell.angle_alpha   90.00
_cell.angle_beta   90.00
_cell.angle_gamma   90.00
#
_symmetry.space_group_name_H-M   'P 1'
#
loop_
_entity.id
_entity.type
_entity.pdbx_description
1 polymer ?
#
loop_
_entity_poly.entity_id
_entity_poly.type
_entity_poly.pdbx_seq_one_letter_code
_entity_poly.pdbx_strand_id
1 'polypeptide(L)'
;MDSIKSFKGYGKVDEAEERAFKRKTRRRLIILVISIIVLLAVIIGAVAGTSIHKRNNSSPDTASPTELTPAASLKAVCEVTQYPSSCFSSISSIASSNANDPKILFKLSLKVAIDELSGLSQYPKKLQAETNNSQVKHALDVCGTVFDDALDRLNDSATSLEVGEGESLLSDSKIDDLKTWLSTVITDQETCLDALEELNTTKNFNATLFEELKAAMQNSSEYASNSLAIAAKFLGLLTNLRIPIHRRLLGFQKAAPSEFPAWVSPTERRLLQESKPTPNVIVAKDGSGHFKTINEAVQLVGKKNQSRFVVYVKEGKYVENVNLDKHKWNVMIYGDGKTKTTISGSRNFVDGTATFDTATFTVAGRGFIAKDIKFENTAGAAKHQAVAMRSGSDRSVFYSCAFDAYQDTLYAHSNRQFYRECDILGTIDFIFGNAAVVFQNCNIQPRQPLPNQFNTITAQGKKDPNQNTGISIQKCTITPFGNLTANTYLGRPWKEFSTTVIMQSNIGAFLNPVGWREWVTNVDPPSTIFYAEYQNTGPGSTVDQRVKWAGYRSSLTEADAGKFTVANFIQGQDWLPAATVAYEPAF
;
A
#
# COMPACT_ATOMS: atom_id res chain seq x y z
N MET A 1 53.87 23.51 67.42
CA MET A 1 52.67 22.71 67.72
C MET A 1 51.80 22.79 66.48
N ASP A 2 52.11 22.00 65.45
CA ASP A 2 51.55 20.66 65.20
C ASP A 2 50.05 20.78 64.84
N SER A 3 49.51 20.33 63.69
CA SER A 3 49.90 19.25 62.80
C SER A 3 49.28 19.45 61.40
N ILE A 4 50.08 19.16 60.37
CA ILE A 4 49.68 18.91 58.98
C ILE A 4 49.13 17.47 58.87
N LYS A 5 48.12 17.26 58.01
CA LYS A 5 47.83 16.08 57.15
C LYS A 5 46.35 16.20 56.71
N SER A 6 45.97 16.05 55.45
CA SER A 6 46.24 14.87 54.63
C SER A 6 46.02 15.17 53.15
N PHE A 7 47.01 14.82 52.33
CA PHE A 7 46.95 14.68 50.88
C PHE A 7 46.04 13.50 50.52
N LYS A 8 45.05 13.72 49.65
CA LYS A 8 44.33 12.64 48.97
C LYS A 8 45.24 12.07 47.88
N GLY A 9 45.65 10.82 48.08
CA GLY A 9 46.54 10.08 47.20
C GLY A 9 45.92 9.72 45.84
N TYR A 10 46.82 9.59 44.86
CA TYR A 10 46.60 8.95 43.57
C TYR A 10 45.98 7.57 43.76
N GLY A 11 44.72 7.42 43.35
CA GLY A 11 44.06 6.13 43.22
C GLY A 11 44.53 5.43 41.94
N LYS A 12 44.93 4.16 42.08
CA LYS A 12 45.31 3.25 41.00
C LYS A 12 44.28 3.28 39.86
N VAL A 13 44.77 3.48 38.64
CA VAL A 13 44.02 3.27 37.40
C VAL A 13 43.56 1.81 37.37
N ASP A 14 42.27 1.59 37.15
CA ASP A 14 41.71 0.26 36.97
C ASP A 14 42.34 -0.41 35.72
N GLU A 15 42.99 -1.56 35.92
CA GLU A 15 43.60 -2.32 34.82
C GLU A 15 42.58 -2.69 33.73
N ALA A 16 41.28 -2.73 34.04
CA ALA A 16 40.23 -2.97 33.08
C ALA A 16 39.98 -1.76 32.15
N GLU A 17 40.03 -0.53 32.68
CA GLU A 17 39.86 0.71 31.89
C GLU A 17 41.07 0.97 30.98
N GLU A 18 42.28 0.68 31.43
CA GLU A 18 43.48 0.83 30.61
C GLU A 18 43.51 -0.18 29.44
N ARG A 19 43.04 -1.42 29.67
CA ARG A 19 42.87 -2.44 28.62
C ARG A 19 41.75 -2.08 27.63
N ALA A 20 40.65 -1.49 28.10
CA ALA A 20 39.56 -1.01 27.25
C ALA A 20 39.99 0.18 26.37
N PHE A 21 40.75 1.12 26.93
CA PHE A 21 41.32 2.24 26.19
C PHE A 21 42.33 1.76 25.13
N LYS A 22 43.26 0.87 25.50
CA LYS A 22 44.23 0.27 24.54
C LYS A 22 43.54 -0.52 23.42
N ARG A 23 42.43 -1.23 23.69
CA ARG A 23 41.61 -1.89 22.65
C ARG A 23 40.90 -0.89 21.73
N LYS A 24 40.36 0.20 22.26
CA LYS A 24 39.69 1.26 21.48
C LYS A 24 40.70 2.01 20.58
N THR A 25 41.89 2.30 21.11
CA THR A 25 42.97 2.95 20.36
C THR A 25 43.53 2.01 19.29
N ARG A 26 43.74 0.71 19.58
CA ARG A 26 44.12 -0.28 18.55
C ARG A 26 43.07 -0.44 17.46
N ARG A 27 41.77 -0.49 17.79
CA ARG A 27 40.69 -0.53 16.78
C ARG A 27 40.69 0.71 15.89
N ARG A 28 40.86 1.91 16.45
CA ARG A 28 40.98 3.15 15.66
C ARG A 28 42.19 3.13 14.75
N LEU A 29 43.33 2.63 15.23
CA LEU A 29 44.56 2.52 14.45
C LEU A 29 44.43 1.50 13.31
N ILE A 30 43.77 0.36 13.56
CA ILE A 30 43.46 -0.64 12.53
C ILE A 30 42.51 -0.05 11.46
N ILE A 31 41.46 0.67 11.86
CA ILE A 31 40.55 1.34 10.92
C ILE A 31 41.30 2.38 10.08
N LEU A 32 42.18 3.18 10.69
CA LEU A 32 42.99 4.16 9.96
C LEU A 32 43.93 3.50 8.94
N VAL A 33 44.59 2.40 9.31
CA VAL A 33 45.46 1.64 8.41
C VAL A 33 44.67 1.01 7.26
N ILE A 34 43.51 0.40 7.54
CA ILE A 34 42.64 -0.17 6.50
C ILE A 34 42.14 0.93 5.55
N SER A 35 41.71 2.07 6.07
CA SER A 35 41.28 3.21 5.26
C SER A 35 42.39 3.76 4.36
N ILE A 36 43.63 3.81 4.85
CA ILE A 36 44.80 4.21 4.05
C ILE A 36 45.08 3.18 2.94
N ILE A 37 44.99 1.89 3.23
CA ILE A 37 45.18 0.83 2.23
C ILE A 37 44.10 0.89 1.14
N VAL A 38 42.84 1.08 1.52
CA VAL A 38 41.72 1.23 0.57
C VAL A 38 41.90 2.49 -0.28
N LEU A 39 42.32 3.62 0.32
CA LEU A 39 42.59 4.86 -0.42
C LEU A 39 43.73 4.66 -1.44
N LEU A 40 44.81 3.99 -1.05
CA LEU A 40 45.92 3.67 -1.95
C LEU A 40 45.48 2.73 -3.08
N ALA A 41 44.64 1.73 -2.79
CA ALA A 41 44.09 0.85 -3.83
C ALA A 41 43.20 1.61 -4.83
N VAL A 42 42.39 2.55 -4.37
CA VAL A 42 41.56 3.41 -5.23
C VAL A 42 42.43 4.34 -6.08
N ILE A 43 43.48 4.94 -5.50
CA ILE A 43 44.42 5.79 -6.25
C ILE A 43 45.18 4.97 -7.30
N ILE A 44 45.67 3.77 -6.96
CA ILE A 44 46.33 2.87 -7.91
C ILE A 44 45.35 2.45 -9.01
N GLY A 45 44.10 2.13 -8.66
CA GLY A 45 43.03 1.81 -9.62
C GLY A 45 42.71 2.98 -10.57
N ALA A 46 42.66 4.21 -10.06
CA ALA A 46 42.44 5.41 -10.86
C ALA A 46 43.63 5.75 -11.77
N VAL A 47 44.86 5.59 -11.28
CA VAL A 47 46.08 5.83 -12.07
C VAL A 47 46.27 4.73 -13.13
N ALA A 48 45.97 3.48 -12.81
CA ALA A 48 45.96 2.38 -13.78
C ALA A 48 44.84 2.57 -14.82
N GLY A 49 43.64 2.98 -14.39
CA GLY A 49 42.51 3.27 -15.27
C GLY A 49 42.81 4.39 -16.26
N THR A 50 43.41 5.49 -15.80
CA THR A 50 43.81 6.61 -16.68
C THR A 50 44.98 6.28 -17.59
N SER A 51 45.91 5.41 -17.15
CA SER A 51 47.06 4.98 -17.98
C SER A 51 46.67 3.98 -19.07
N ILE A 52 45.66 3.13 -18.82
CA ILE A 52 45.07 2.24 -19.83
C ILE A 52 44.20 3.04 -20.81
N HIS A 53 43.49 4.07 -20.34
CA HIS A 53 42.68 4.93 -21.21
C HIS A 53 43.51 5.76 -22.18
N LYS A 54 44.78 6.06 -21.86
CA LYS A 54 45.67 6.85 -22.72
C LYS A 54 46.37 6.05 -23.83
N ARG A 55 46.23 4.72 -23.85
CA ARG A 55 46.86 3.84 -24.86
C ARG A 55 45.91 3.31 -25.95
N ASN A 56 44.59 3.45 -25.78
CA ASN A 56 43.59 3.08 -26.79
C ASN A 56 42.89 4.32 -27.37
N ASN A 57 43.64 5.16 -28.07
CA ASN A 57 43.07 6.11 -29.04
C ASN A 57 43.19 5.52 -30.46
N SER A 58 42.54 4.39 -30.66
CA SER A 58 42.13 3.91 -31.98
C SER A 58 40.62 4.10 -32.08
N SER A 59 40.18 4.69 -33.19
CA SER A 59 38.80 5.04 -33.54
C SER A 59 37.75 4.03 -33.07
N PRO A 60 36.52 4.47 -32.70
CA PRO A 60 35.44 3.54 -32.42
C PRO A 60 34.99 2.93 -33.74
N ASP A 61 35.57 1.78 -34.09
CA ASP A 61 34.96 0.90 -35.06
C ASP A 61 33.54 0.57 -34.58
N THR A 62 32.61 0.71 -35.51
CA THR A 62 31.19 0.39 -35.43
C THR A 62 31.00 -1.07 -34.98
N ALA A 63 31.05 -1.30 -33.67
CA ALA A 63 30.70 -2.59 -33.09
C ALA A 63 29.17 -2.72 -33.13
N SER A 64 28.68 -3.61 -33.99
CA SER A 64 27.29 -4.10 -34.00
C SER A 64 26.83 -4.44 -32.57
N PRO A 65 25.55 -4.22 -32.20
CA PRO A 65 25.07 -4.57 -30.87
C PRO A 65 25.29 -6.07 -30.67
N THR A 66 26.12 -6.44 -29.70
CA THR A 66 26.29 -7.84 -29.31
C THR A 66 24.92 -8.36 -28.86
N GLU A 67 24.31 -9.24 -29.65
CA GLU A 67 23.07 -9.91 -29.25
C GLU A 67 23.32 -10.65 -27.94
N LEU A 68 22.57 -10.29 -26.90
CA LEU A 68 22.64 -10.96 -25.61
C LEU A 68 22.15 -12.40 -25.77
N THR A 69 22.87 -13.35 -25.19
CA THR A 69 22.40 -14.72 -25.10
C THR A 69 21.12 -14.77 -24.24
N PRO A 70 20.19 -15.71 -24.50
CA PRO A 70 18.98 -15.87 -23.70
C PRO A 70 19.27 -15.97 -22.20
N ALA A 71 20.33 -16.70 -21.82
CA ALA A 71 20.76 -16.83 -20.43
C ALA A 71 21.25 -15.51 -19.82
N ALA A 72 21.97 -14.69 -20.58
CA ALA A 72 22.41 -13.37 -20.12
C ALA A 72 21.25 -12.39 -19.95
N SER A 73 20.29 -12.39 -20.89
CA SER A 73 19.06 -11.59 -20.77
C SER A 73 18.23 -12.00 -19.57
N LEU A 74 18.00 -13.31 -19.37
CA LEU A 74 17.29 -13.82 -18.20
C LEU A 74 17.97 -13.41 -16.90
N LYS A 75 19.30 -13.55 -16.83
CA LYS A 75 20.06 -13.13 -15.66
C LYS A 75 19.87 -11.64 -15.36
N ALA A 76 19.98 -10.77 -16.36
CA ALA A 76 19.79 -9.33 -16.19
C ALA A 76 18.37 -8.96 -15.71
N VAL A 77 17.34 -9.66 -16.20
CA VAL A 77 15.95 -9.48 -15.76
C VAL A 77 15.75 -9.98 -14.32
N CYS A 78 16.36 -11.10 -13.93
CA CYS A 78 16.21 -11.63 -12.58
C CYS A 78 17.06 -10.89 -11.53
N GLU A 79 18.18 -10.28 -11.91
CA GLU A 79 19.04 -9.49 -11.01
C GLU A 79 18.33 -8.30 -10.38
N VAL A 80 17.26 -7.78 -11.00
CA VAL A 80 16.49 -6.66 -10.43
C VAL A 80 15.45 -7.08 -9.40
N THR A 81 15.20 -8.38 -9.24
CA THR A 81 14.13 -8.93 -8.39
C THR A 81 14.55 -9.10 -6.94
N GLN A 82 13.57 -9.31 -6.04
CA GLN A 82 13.86 -9.64 -4.63
C GLN A 82 14.37 -11.07 -4.47
N TYR A 83 13.97 -11.99 -5.37
CA TYR A 83 14.36 -13.39 -5.35
C TYR A 83 15.03 -13.82 -6.67
N PRO A 84 16.26 -13.36 -6.98
CA PRO A 84 16.90 -13.62 -8.27
C PRO A 84 17.07 -15.10 -8.61
N SER A 85 17.40 -15.94 -7.63
CA SER A 85 17.54 -17.38 -7.82
C SER A 85 16.22 -18.05 -8.16
N SER A 86 15.16 -17.68 -7.42
CA SER A 86 13.79 -18.15 -7.65
C SER A 86 13.31 -17.73 -9.04
N CYS A 87 13.46 -16.45 -9.40
CA CYS A 87 13.17 -15.91 -10.73
C CYS A 87 13.88 -16.67 -11.86
N PHE A 88 15.20 -16.91 -11.71
CA PHE A 88 15.99 -17.57 -12.74
C PHE A 88 15.52 -19.02 -12.93
N SER A 89 15.42 -19.77 -11.82
CA SER A 89 15.04 -21.19 -11.87
C SER A 89 13.65 -21.40 -12.47
N SER A 90 12.67 -20.60 -12.06
CA SER A 90 11.28 -20.76 -12.48
C SER A 90 11.07 -20.37 -13.95
N ILE A 91 11.64 -19.25 -14.40
CA ILE A 91 11.52 -18.84 -15.82
C ILE A 91 12.34 -19.77 -16.73
N SER A 92 13.54 -20.18 -16.33
CA SER A 92 14.40 -21.06 -17.15
C SER A 92 13.74 -22.41 -17.46
N SER A 93 12.86 -22.89 -16.57
CA SER A 93 12.13 -24.15 -16.75
C SER A 93 11.09 -24.11 -17.89
N ILE A 94 10.61 -22.93 -18.27
CA ILE A 94 9.58 -22.74 -19.30
C ILE A 94 10.05 -21.88 -20.49
N ALA A 95 11.23 -21.27 -20.39
CA ALA A 95 11.78 -20.41 -21.42
C ALA A 95 12.28 -21.23 -22.62
N SER A 96 11.89 -20.82 -23.83
CA SER A 96 12.46 -21.37 -25.06
C SER A 96 13.85 -20.80 -25.36
N SER A 97 14.63 -21.47 -26.21
CA SER A 97 15.98 -21.08 -26.61
C SER A 97 16.13 -19.68 -27.23
N ASN A 98 15.02 -18.99 -27.54
CA ASN A 98 14.99 -17.66 -28.13
C ASN A 98 14.48 -16.56 -27.17
N ALA A 99 14.40 -16.81 -25.86
CA ALA A 99 13.93 -15.85 -24.87
C ALA A 99 14.99 -14.79 -24.47
N ASN A 100 15.48 -14.02 -25.44
CA ASN A 100 16.42 -12.91 -25.20
C ASN A 100 15.74 -11.54 -25.02
N ASP A 101 14.45 -11.41 -25.37
CA ASP A 101 13.66 -10.19 -25.21
C ASP A 101 13.11 -10.06 -23.76
N PRO A 102 13.46 -8.98 -23.02
CA PRO A 102 12.91 -8.69 -21.69
C PRO A 102 11.38 -8.70 -21.60
N LYS A 103 10.69 -8.38 -22.70
CA LYS A 103 9.22 -8.43 -22.79
C LYS A 103 8.71 -9.87 -22.70
N ILE A 104 9.35 -10.78 -23.42
CA ILE A 104 9.03 -12.22 -23.37
C ILE A 104 9.33 -12.74 -21.96
N LEU A 105 10.49 -12.37 -21.39
CA LEU A 105 10.88 -12.78 -20.04
C LEU A 105 9.89 -12.28 -18.97
N PHE A 106 9.38 -11.05 -19.10
CA PHE A 106 8.35 -10.54 -18.20
C PHE A 106 7.02 -11.30 -18.34
N LYS A 107 6.58 -11.60 -19.57
CA LYS A 107 5.40 -12.45 -19.81
C LYS A 107 5.57 -13.85 -19.19
N LEU A 108 6.76 -14.44 -19.31
CA LEU A 108 7.07 -15.72 -18.68
C LEU A 108 7.05 -15.62 -17.15
N SER A 109 7.55 -14.52 -16.57
CA SER A 109 7.48 -14.27 -15.13
C SER A 109 6.02 -14.23 -14.62
N LEU A 110 5.13 -13.54 -15.35
CA LEU A 110 3.70 -13.53 -15.04
C LEU A 110 3.08 -14.92 -15.17
N LYS A 111 3.43 -15.65 -16.24
CA LYS A 111 2.94 -17.02 -16.45
C LYS A 111 3.31 -17.94 -15.29
N VAL A 112 4.57 -17.91 -14.83
CA VAL A 112 5.02 -18.68 -13.67
C VAL A 112 4.19 -18.34 -12.43
N ALA A 113 3.95 -17.05 -12.17
CA ALA A 113 3.15 -16.62 -11.02
C ALA A 113 1.68 -17.10 -11.12
N ILE A 114 1.09 -17.03 -12.33
CA ILE A 114 -0.28 -17.52 -12.61
C ILE A 114 -0.36 -19.03 -12.39
N ASP A 115 0.55 -19.80 -12.97
CA ASP A 115 0.55 -21.26 -12.91
C ASP A 115 0.67 -21.74 -11.45
N GLU A 116 1.59 -21.14 -10.68
CA GLU A 116 1.78 -21.47 -9.26
C GLU A 116 0.56 -21.12 -8.39
N LEU A 117 0.03 -19.89 -8.50
CA LEU A 117 -1.14 -19.49 -7.70
C LEU A 117 -2.40 -20.28 -8.10
N SER A 118 -2.55 -20.61 -9.38
CA SER A 118 -3.67 -21.43 -9.86
C SER A 118 -3.63 -22.82 -9.23
N GLY A 119 -2.44 -23.40 -9.08
CA GLY A 119 -2.22 -24.67 -8.37
C GLY A 119 -2.62 -24.62 -6.89
N LEU A 120 -2.49 -23.46 -6.25
CA LEU A 120 -2.87 -23.25 -4.85
C LEU A 120 -4.35 -22.92 -4.63
N SER A 121 -5.10 -22.54 -5.68
CA SER A 121 -6.47 -22.03 -5.57
C SER A 121 -7.45 -22.95 -4.81
N GLN A 122 -7.28 -24.27 -4.89
CA GLN A 122 -8.13 -25.24 -4.19
C GLN A 122 -7.61 -25.63 -2.80
N TYR A 123 -6.40 -25.21 -2.45
CA TYR A 123 -5.75 -25.60 -1.21
C TYR A 123 -6.50 -25.12 0.05
N PRO A 124 -7.04 -23.88 0.12
CA PRO A 124 -7.85 -23.46 1.27
C PRO A 124 -9.07 -24.36 1.51
N LYS A 125 -9.77 -24.77 0.44
CA LYS A 125 -10.91 -25.70 0.54
C LYS A 125 -10.51 -27.09 1.04
N LYS A 126 -9.33 -27.58 0.65
CA LYS A 126 -8.79 -28.83 1.17
C LYS A 126 -8.57 -28.73 2.68
N LEU A 127 -7.91 -27.66 3.13
CA LEU A 127 -7.65 -27.42 4.55
C LEU A 127 -8.95 -27.24 5.36
N GLN A 128 -9.98 -26.65 4.77
CA GLN A 128 -11.31 -26.55 5.40
C GLN A 128 -11.93 -27.92 5.68
N ALA A 129 -11.70 -28.92 4.83
CA ALA A 129 -12.20 -30.28 5.03
C ALA A 129 -11.50 -31.02 6.18
N GLU A 130 -10.29 -30.57 6.56
CA GLU A 130 -9.45 -31.17 7.60
C GLU A 130 -9.70 -30.58 8.99
N THR A 131 -10.52 -29.53 9.10
CA THR A 131 -10.85 -28.86 10.38
C THR A 131 -12.35 -28.81 10.65
N ASN A 132 -12.72 -28.83 11.92
CA ASN A 132 -14.10 -28.59 12.38
C ASN A 132 -14.29 -27.20 13.00
N ASN A 133 -13.22 -26.40 13.10
CA ASN A 133 -13.29 -25.06 13.69
C ASN A 133 -13.88 -24.05 12.70
N SER A 134 -14.99 -23.41 13.05
CA SER A 134 -15.69 -22.46 12.18
C SER A 134 -14.87 -21.19 11.89
N GLN A 135 -14.13 -20.65 12.87
CA GLN A 135 -13.30 -19.46 12.66
C GLN A 135 -12.13 -19.75 11.72
N VAL A 136 -11.51 -20.94 11.85
CA VAL A 136 -10.48 -21.38 10.91
C VAL A 136 -11.06 -21.54 9.50
N LYS A 137 -12.28 -22.10 9.36
CA LYS A 137 -12.95 -22.20 8.06
C LYS A 137 -13.20 -20.84 7.43
N HIS A 138 -13.69 -19.87 8.20
CA HIS A 138 -13.90 -18.50 7.73
C HIS A 138 -12.59 -17.81 7.32
N ALA A 139 -11.50 -17.98 8.07
CA ALA A 139 -10.18 -17.48 7.66
C ALA A 139 -9.73 -18.11 6.32
N LEU A 140 -9.97 -19.41 6.12
CA LEU A 140 -9.69 -20.08 4.85
C LEU A 140 -10.64 -19.67 3.71
N ASP A 141 -11.88 -19.24 4.01
CA ASP A 141 -12.79 -18.65 3.00
C ASP A 141 -12.24 -17.32 2.48
N VAL A 142 -11.66 -16.51 3.37
CA VAL A 142 -10.93 -15.28 3.00
C VAL A 142 -9.79 -15.63 2.05
N CYS A 143 -8.97 -16.63 2.38
CA CYS A 143 -7.90 -17.12 1.50
C CYS A 143 -8.40 -17.49 0.09
N GLY A 144 -9.50 -18.26 0.01
CA GLY A 144 -10.10 -18.63 -1.28
C GLY A 144 -10.52 -17.41 -2.11
N THR A 145 -11.09 -16.40 -1.46
CA THR A 145 -11.54 -15.15 -2.11
C THR A 145 -10.35 -14.34 -2.63
N VAL A 146 -9.34 -14.11 -1.80
CA VAL A 146 -8.19 -13.28 -2.17
C VAL A 146 -7.27 -13.98 -3.18
N PHE A 147 -7.20 -15.32 -3.20
CA PHE A 147 -6.50 -16.04 -4.28
C PHE A 147 -7.19 -15.88 -5.63
N ASP A 148 -8.52 -15.95 -5.65
CA ASP A 148 -9.33 -15.73 -6.86
C ASP A 148 -9.18 -14.29 -7.39
N ASP A 149 -9.13 -13.30 -6.49
CA ASP A 149 -8.89 -11.90 -6.83
C ASP A 149 -7.46 -11.66 -7.35
N ALA A 150 -6.46 -12.24 -6.71
CA ALA A 150 -5.06 -12.19 -7.13
C ALA A 150 -4.84 -12.83 -8.51
N LEU A 151 -5.49 -13.96 -8.79
CA LEU A 151 -5.44 -14.59 -10.11
C LEU A 151 -6.02 -13.68 -11.19
N ASP A 152 -7.13 -13.00 -10.94
CA ASP A 152 -7.69 -12.03 -11.88
C ASP A 152 -6.74 -10.85 -12.12
N ARG A 153 -6.03 -10.35 -11.09
CA ARG A 153 -5.03 -9.28 -11.24
C ARG A 153 -3.81 -9.75 -12.05
N LEU A 154 -3.36 -10.98 -11.86
CA LEU A 154 -2.28 -11.56 -12.67
C LEU A 154 -2.70 -11.73 -14.13
N ASN A 155 -3.91 -12.23 -14.38
CA ASN A 155 -4.46 -12.38 -15.73
C ASN A 155 -4.65 -11.02 -16.42
N ASP A 156 -5.21 -10.02 -15.73
CA ASP A 156 -5.31 -8.65 -16.25
C ASP A 156 -3.93 -8.08 -16.60
N SER A 157 -2.92 -8.36 -15.77
CA SER A 157 -1.53 -7.97 -16.04
C SER A 157 -1.00 -8.64 -17.32
N ALA A 158 -1.24 -9.95 -17.49
CA ALA A 158 -0.82 -10.68 -18.68
C ALA A 158 -1.51 -10.19 -19.95
N THR A 159 -2.83 -10.00 -19.91
CA THR A 159 -3.62 -9.48 -21.04
C THR A 159 -3.20 -8.05 -21.41
N SER A 160 -2.84 -7.21 -20.45
CA SER A 160 -2.36 -5.84 -20.75
C SER A 160 -1.05 -5.79 -21.55
N LEU A 161 -0.31 -6.90 -21.62
CA LEU A 161 0.90 -7.06 -22.42
C LEU A 161 0.64 -7.65 -23.81
N GLU A 162 -0.60 -7.96 -24.15
CA GLU A 162 -1.00 -8.32 -25.51
C GLU A 162 -1.12 -7.02 -26.34
N VAL A 163 -0.39 -6.94 -27.45
CA VAL A 163 -0.27 -5.72 -28.27
C VAL A 163 -0.97 -5.95 -29.60
N GLY A 164 -1.89 -5.06 -29.97
CA GLY A 164 -2.36 -4.92 -31.35
C GLY A 164 -1.30 -4.22 -32.22
N GLU A 165 -1.29 -4.47 -33.54
CA GLU A 165 -0.30 -3.90 -34.45
C GLU A 165 -0.18 -2.37 -34.30
N GLY A 166 1.01 -1.88 -33.90
CA GLY A 166 1.35 -0.46 -33.85
C GLY A 166 1.34 0.23 -32.47
N GLU A 167 0.92 -0.43 -31.38
CA GLU A 167 1.02 0.17 -30.04
C GLU A 167 2.40 -0.05 -29.38
N SER A 168 2.91 1.00 -28.73
CA SER A 168 4.00 0.87 -27.75
C SER A 168 3.54 0.01 -26.58
N LEU A 169 4.20 -1.15 -26.36
CA LEU A 169 3.85 -2.13 -25.32
C LEU A 169 3.70 -1.52 -23.92
N LEU A 170 4.49 -0.50 -23.57
CA LEU A 170 4.57 0.02 -22.20
C LEU A 170 4.64 1.55 -22.19
N SER A 171 3.46 2.18 -22.21
CA SER A 171 3.34 3.56 -21.72
C SER A 171 3.56 3.60 -20.21
N ASP A 172 3.95 4.77 -19.69
CA ASP A 172 4.08 4.98 -18.24
C ASP A 172 2.78 4.59 -17.50
N SER A 173 1.61 4.91 -18.08
CA SER A 173 0.31 4.53 -17.53
C SER A 173 0.08 3.01 -17.45
N LYS A 174 0.50 2.24 -18.47
CA LYS A 174 0.40 0.77 -18.46
C LYS A 174 1.33 0.19 -17.37
N ILE A 175 2.52 0.77 -17.19
CA ILE A 175 3.44 0.36 -16.12
C ILE A 175 2.84 0.64 -14.73
N ASP A 176 2.20 1.79 -14.53
CA ASP A 176 1.57 2.12 -13.25
C ASP A 176 0.36 1.20 -12.95
N ASP A 177 -0.43 0.84 -13.96
CA ASP A 177 -1.49 -0.16 -13.82
C ASP A 177 -0.92 -1.54 -13.46
N LEU A 178 0.11 -2.01 -14.17
CA LEU A 178 0.81 -3.28 -13.87
C LEU A 178 1.37 -3.31 -12.44
N LYS A 179 2.05 -2.24 -12.00
CA LYS A 179 2.57 -2.13 -10.64
C LYS A 179 1.45 -2.18 -9.61
N THR A 180 0.32 -1.52 -9.89
CA THR A 180 -0.84 -1.51 -8.99
C THR A 180 -1.43 -2.91 -8.85
N TRP A 181 -1.69 -3.60 -9.96
CA TRP A 181 -2.27 -4.94 -9.93
C TRP A 181 -1.33 -5.97 -9.31
N LEU A 182 -0.04 -5.94 -9.63
CA LEU A 182 0.94 -6.84 -9.02
C LEU A 182 1.19 -6.52 -7.54
N SER A 183 1.05 -5.25 -7.12
CA SER A 183 1.04 -4.90 -5.70
C SER A 183 -0.16 -5.51 -4.98
N THR A 184 -1.34 -5.49 -5.62
CA THR A 184 -2.56 -6.11 -5.10
C THR A 184 -2.43 -7.62 -4.98
N VAL A 185 -1.80 -8.31 -5.94
CA VAL A 185 -1.52 -9.77 -5.85
C VAL A 185 -0.78 -10.13 -4.55
N ILE A 186 0.25 -9.35 -4.21
CA ILE A 186 1.02 -9.57 -2.97
C ILE A 186 0.13 -9.24 -1.75
N THR A 187 -0.61 -8.13 -1.78
CA THR A 187 -1.54 -7.76 -0.69
C THR A 187 -2.60 -8.85 -0.42
N ASP A 188 -3.13 -9.45 -1.48
CA ASP A 188 -4.16 -10.48 -1.41
C ASP A 188 -3.61 -11.77 -0.79
N GLN A 189 -2.42 -12.22 -1.22
CA GLN A 189 -1.75 -13.35 -0.59
C GLN A 189 -1.43 -13.09 0.89
N GLU A 190 -1.01 -11.87 1.25
CA GLU A 190 -0.78 -11.50 2.65
C GLU A 190 -2.06 -11.47 3.47
N THR A 191 -3.17 -11.00 2.88
CA THR A 191 -4.48 -10.97 3.55
C THR A 191 -4.94 -12.37 3.96
N CYS A 192 -4.62 -13.39 3.15
CA CYS A 192 -4.87 -14.80 3.51
C CYS A 192 -4.09 -15.21 4.76
N LEU A 193 -2.79 -14.89 4.81
CA LEU A 193 -1.95 -15.21 5.98
C LEU A 193 -2.41 -14.44 7.22
N ASP A 194 -2.75 -13.17 7.06
CA ASP A 194 -3.26 -12.30 8.13
C ASP A 194 -4.54 -12.87 8.76
N ALA A 195 -5.49 -13.33 7.95
CA ALA A 195 -6.74 -13.90 8.45
C ALA A 195 -6.54 -15.12 9.37
N LEU A 196 -5.47 -15.90 9.14
CA LEU A 196 -5.10 -17.02 10.01
C LEU A 196 -4.25 -16.58 11.21
N GLU A 197 -3.33 -15.63 11.01
CA GLU A 197 -2.48 -15.09 12.07
C GLU A 197 -3.31 -14.36 13.14
N GLU A 198 -4.40 -13.68 12.77
CA GLU A 198 -5.34 -13.05 13.70
C GLU A 198 -5.89 -14.04 14.74
N LEU A 199 -6.06 -15.31 14.36
CA LEU A 199 -6.54 -16.35 15.25
C LEU A 199 -5.55 -16.67 16.39
N ASN A 200 -4.27 -16.27 16.30
CA ASN A 200 -3.27 -16.37 17.37
C ASN A 200 -3.70 -15.64 18.65
N THR A 201 -4.57 -14.63 18.52
CA THR A 201 -5.17 -13.94 19.67
C THR A 201 -6.29 -14.73 20.35
N THR A 202 -6.67 -15.87 19.78
CA THR A 202 -7.74 -16.76 20.24
C THR A 202 -7.18 -18.15 20.58
N LYS A 203 -7.95 -18.97 21.31
CA LYS A 203 -7.58 -20.38 21.57
C LYS A 203 -7.66 -21.28 20.32
N ASN A 204 -7.99 -20.71 19.16
CA ASN A 204 -8.29 -21.43 17.93
C ASN A 204 -7.15 -21.40 16.91
N PHE A 205 -6.00 -20.81 17.26
CA PHE A 205 -4.83 -20.81 16.40
C PHE A 205 -4.25 -22.20 16.23
N ASN A 206 -4.05 -22.60 14.98
CA ASN A 206 -3.30 -23.81 14.62
C ASN A 206 -1.99 -23.38 13.95
N ALA A 207 -0.91 -23.34 14.73
CA ALA A 207 0.41 -22.93 14.24
C ALA A 207 0.93 -23.83 13.10
N THR A 208 0.64 -25.13 13.16
CA THR A 208 1.03 -26.09 12.10
C THR A 208 0.34 -25.76 10.80
N LEU A 209 -0.98 -25.54 10.82
CA LEU A 209 -1.76 -25.15 9.63
C LEU A 209 -1.25 -23.84 9.02
N PHE A 210 -0.95 -22.85 9.86
CA PHE A 210 -0.43 -21.56 9.42
C PHE A 210 0.92 -21.71 8.71
N GLU A 211 1.88 -22.44 9.32
CA GLU A 211 3.19 -22.66 8.71
C GLU A 211 3.12 -23.55 7.46
N GLU A 212 2.23 -24.54 7.41
CA GLU A 212 1.98 -25.34 6.21
C GLU A 212 1.44 -24.50 5.05
N LEU A 213 0.44 -23.64 5.30
CA LEU A 213 -0.10 -22.76 4.28
C LEU A 213 0.93 -21.73 3.81
N LYS A 214 1.64 -21.11 4.75
CA LYS A 214 2.71 -20.15 4.45
C LYS A 214 3.82 -20.80 3.60
N ALA A 215 4.20 -22.03 3.91
CA ALA A 215 5.17 -22.78 3.11
C ALA A 215 4.62 -23.10 1.72
N ALA A 216 3.37 -23.52 1.60
CA ALA A 216 2.72 -23.77 0.31
C ALA A 216 2.64 -22.51 -0.56
N MET A 217 2.44 -21.34 0.04
CA MET A 217 2.36 -20.05 -0.65
C MET A 217 3.71 -19.45 -1.03
N GLN A 218 4.82 -19.97 -0.50
CA GLN A 218 6.14 -19.34 -0.64
C GLN A 218 6.50 -19.04 -2.09
N ASN A 219 6.41 -20.04 -2.97
CA ASN A 219 6.73 -19.87 -4.40
C ASN A 219 5.81 -18.83 -5.05
N SER A 220 4.51 -18.89 -4.79
CA SER A 220 3.53 -17.95 -5.36
C SER A 220 3.82 -16.51 -4.95
N SER A 221 4.20 -16.29 -3.68
CA SER A 221 4.59 -14.99 -3.16
C SER A 221 5.90 -14.48 -3.77
N GLU A 222 6.92 -15.34 -3.88
CA GLU A 222 8.20 -15.01 -4.51
C GLU A 222 8.02 -14.67 -6.00
N TYR A 223 7.23 -15.44 -6.74
CA TYR A 223 6.99 -15.22 -8.17
C TYR A 223 6.19 -13.94 -8.44
N ALA A 224 5.20 -13.62 -7.60
CA ALA A 224 4.50 -12.35 -7.65
C ALA A 224 5.42 -11.16 -7.36
N SER A 225 6.28 -11.26 -6.33
CA SER A 225 7.31 -10.26 -6.02
C SER A 225 8.29 -10.06 -7.17
N ASN A 226 8.76 -11.14 -7.80
CA ASN A 226 9.65 -11.07 -8.94
C ASN A 226 8.99 -10.37 -10.14
N SER A 227 7.74 -10.72 -10.46
CA SER A 227 6.95 -10.06 -11.50
C SER A 227 6.80 -8.56 -11.22
N LEU A 228 6.47 -8.18 -9.98
CA LEU A 228 6.35 -6.78 -9.57
C LEU A 228 7.67 -6.02 -9.73
N ALA A 229 8.79 -6.60 -9.31
CA ALA A 229 10.10 -5.98 -9.43
C ALA A 229 10.52 -5.77 -10.90
N ILE A 230 10.25 -6.75 -11.77
CA ILE A 230 10.48 -6.62 -13.22
C ILE A 230 9.63 -5.48 -13.79
N ALA A 231 8.33 -5.42 -13.46
CA ALA A 231 7.44 -4.35 -13.90
C ALA A 231 7.93 -2.98 -13.42
N ALA A 232 8.28 -2.86 -12.13
CA ALA A 232 8.70 -1.61 -11.51
C ALA A 232 10.02 -1.07 -12.09
N LYS A 233 10.93 -1.96 -12.52
CA LYS A 233 12.26 -1.57 -13.03
C LYS A 233 12.38 -1.74 -14.55
N PHE A 234 11.27 -1.97 -15.26
CA PHE A 234 11.27 -2.31 -16.68
C PHE A 234 11.95 -1.26 -17.56
N LEU A 235 11.66 0.03 -17.35
CA LEU A 235 12.30 1.12 -18.12
C LEU A 235 13.82 1.18 -17.88
N GLY A 236 14.25 0.90 -16.65
CA GLY A 236 15.68 0.80 -16.31
C GLY A 236 16.34 -0.39 -17.00
N LEU A 237 15.65 -1.55 -17.05
CA LEU A 237 16.11 -2.74 -17.77
C LEU A 237 16.30 -2.46 -19.26
N LEU A 238 15.31 -1.85 -19.93
CA LEU A 238 15.44 -1.50 -21.34
C LEU A 238 16.64 -0.60 -21.61
N THR A 239 16.87 0.39 -20.73
CA THR A 239 18.02 1.31 -20.83
C THR A 239 19.34 0.55 -20.68
N ASN A 240 19.44 -0.30 -19.66
CA ASN A 240 20.65 -1.09 -19.39
C ASN A 240 20.98 -2.08 -20.52
N LEU A 241 19.95 -2.62 -21.18
CA LEU A 241 20.06 -3.57 -22.28
C LEU A 241 20.15 -2.88 -23.66
N ARG A 242 20.25 -1.54 -23.70
CA ARG A 242 20.36 -0.73 -24.93
C ARG A 242 19.22 -0.93 -25.92
N ILE A 243 18.02 -1.28 -25.43
CA ILE A 243 16.81 -1.40 -26.26
C ILE A 243 16.21 0.00 -26.45
N PRO A 244 15.90 0.43 -27.69
CA PRO A 244 15.34 1.76 -27.95
C PRO A 244 14.05 2.01 -27.15
N ILE A 245 14.00 3.13 -26.41
CA ILE A 245 12.82 3.57 -25.66
C ILE A 245 12.23 4.80 -26.36
N HIS A 246 10.99 4.72 -26.81
CA HIS A 246 10.22 5.90 -27.21
C HIS A 246 9.65 6.60 -25.98
N ARG A 247 10.50 7.35 -25.27
CA ARG A 247 10.09 8.08 -24.06
C ARG A 247 9.40 9.38 -24.44
N ARG A 248 8.18 9.61 -23.95
CA ARG A 248 7.59 10.95 -23.92
C ARG A 248 8.09 11.65 -22.66
N LEU A 249 8.95 12.64 -22.80
CA LEU A 249 9.49 13.40 -21.67
C LEU A 249 8.34 14.11 -20.94
N LEU A 250 8.05 13.73 -19.68
CA LEU A 250 7.13 14.47 -18.81
C LEU A 250 7.88 15.69 -18.26
N GLY A 251 7.83 16.80 -18.99
CA GLY A 251 8.14 18.11 -18.44
C GLY A 251 7.02 18.55 -17.49
N PHE A 252 7.38 19.29 -16.43
CA PHE A 252 6.47 19.96 -15.47
C PHE A 252 5.52 21.01 -16.11
N GLN A 253 5.32 20.95 -17.42
CA GLN A 253 4.41 21.81 -18.18
C GLN A 253 3.60 20.94 -19.14
N LYS A 254 2.63 20.19 -18.61
CA LYS A 254 1.44 19.91 -19.42
C LYS A 254 0.51 21.11 -19.26
N ALA A 255 0.31 21.79 -20.39
CA ALA A 255 -0.66 22.86 -20.56
C ALA A 255 -2.02 22.51 -19.96
N ALA A 256 -2.77 23.55 -19.57
CA ALA A 256 -4.07 23.49 -18.93
C ALA A 256 -4.90 22.28 -19.38
N PRO A 257 -5.44 21.48 -18.44
CA PRO A 257 -6.16 20.27 -18.79
C PRO A 257 -7.39 20.65 -19.62
N SER A 258 -7.57 20.00 -20.78
CA SER A 258 -8.95 19.78 -21.22
C SER A 258 -9.61 19.00 -20.09
N GLU A 259 -10.68 19.57 -19.51
CA GLU A 259 -11.32 19.11 -18.27
C GLU A 259 -11.71 17.61 -18.25
N PHE A 260 -11.76 16.93 -19.41
CA PHE A 260 -12.09 15.51 -19.51
C PHE A 260 -11.28 14.77 -20.61
N PRO A 261 -10.91 13.49 -20.39
CA PRO A 261 -10.35 12.61 -21.42
C PRO A 261 -11.30 12.38 -22.61
N ALA A 262 -10.74 12.07 -23.79
CA ALA A 262 -11.51 11.86 -25.03
C ALA A 262 -12.49 10.67 -24.99
N TRP A 263 -12.26 9.69 -24.10
CA TRP A 263 -13.13 8.51 -23.94
C TRP A 263 -14.31 8.75 -22.99
N VAL A 264 -14.35 9.87 -22.26
CA VAL A 264 -15.50 10.26 -21.44
C VAL A 264 -16.52 10.98 -22.32
N SER A 265 -17.69 10.37 -22.50
CA SER A 265 -18.74 10.92 -23.35
C SER A 265 -19.27 12.26 -22.81
N PRO A 266 -19.73 13.18 -23.66
CA PRO A 266 -20.31 14.46 -23.21
C PRO A 266 -21.45 14.31 -22.19
N THR A 267 -22.22 13.22 -22.28
CA THR A 267 -23.29 12.89 -21.34
C THR A 267 -22.76 12.52 -19.95
N GLU A 268 -21.66 11.77 -19.88
CA GLU A 268 -20.97 11.48 -18.62
C GLU A 268 -20.39 12.77 -18.02
N ARG A 269 -19.83 13.68 -18.83
CA ARG A 269 -19.32 14.97 -18.33
C ARG A 269 -20.39 15.79 -17.60
N ARG A 270 -21.62 15.82 -18.16
CA ARG A 270 -22.77 16.54 -17.58
C ARG A 270 -23.30 15.87 -16.31
N LEU A 271 -23.45 14.54 -16.32
CA LEU A 271 -23.90 13.77 -15.15
C LEU A 271 -22.95 13.92 -13.95
N LEU A 272 -21.67 14.11 -14.23
CA LEU A 272 -20.63 14.19 -13.22
C LEU A 272 -20.47 15.61 -12.65
N GLN A 273 -20.76 16.66 -13.42
CA GLN A 273 -20.78 18.04 -12.91
C GLN A 273 -22.06 18.37 -12.10
N GLU A 274 -23.08 17.52 -12.15
CA GLU A 274 -24.33 17.70 -11.41
C GLU A 274 -24.18 17.34 -9.92
N SER A 275 -24.68 18.21 -9.03
CA SER A 275 -24.66 17.96 -7.58
C SER A 275 -25.43 16.69 -7.20
N LYS A 276 -26.45 16.33 -8.00
CA LYS A 276 -27.27 15.13 -7.88
C LYS A 276 -27.47 14.48 -9.27
N PRO A 277 -26.64 13.49 -9.65
CA PRO A 277 -26.78 12.81 -10.94
C PRO A 277 -28.11 12.05 -11.02
N THR A 278 -28.68 11.95 -12.22
CA THR A 278 -29.89 11.16 -12.46
C THR A 278 -29.64 9.70 -12.08
N PRO A 279 -30.38 9.13 -11.10
CA PRO A 279 -30.14 7.77 -10.64
C PRO A 279 -30.73 6.73 -11.58
N ASN A 280 -30.05 5.59 -11.74
CA ASN A 280 -30.63 4.40 -12.34
C ASN A 280 -31.63 3.75 -11.38
N VAL A 281 -31.32 3.77 -10.08
CA VAL A 281 -32.12 3.16 -9.02
C VAL A 281 -32.19 4.09 -7.81
N ILE A 282 -33.39 4.17 -7.21
CA ILE A 282 -33.62 4.90 -5.96
C ILE A 282 -33.95 3.89 -4.87
N VAL A 283 -33.21 3.94 -3.77
CA VAL A 283 -33.47 3.19 -2.54
C VAL A 283 -34.11 4.16 -1.54
N ALA A 284 -35.26 3.78 -1.00
CA ALA A 284 -35.93 4.56 0.02
C ALA A 284 -36.64 3.65 1.02
N LYS A 285 -36.22 3.73 2.28
CA LYS A 285 -36.79 2.93 3.37
C LYS A 285 -38.29 3.17 3.59
N ASP A 286 -38.77 4.38 3.27
CA ASP A 286 -40.17 4.78 3.36
C ASP A 286 -41.06 4.21 2.23
N GLY A 287 -40.46 3.55 1.23
CA GLY A 287 -41.17 3.00 0.06
C GLY A 287 -41.38 3.99 -1.08
N SER A 288 -40.83 5.21 -1.01
CA SER A 288 -40.92 6.22 -2.08
C SER A 288 -39.93 6.00 -3.24
N GLY A 289 -39.08 4.98 -3.15
CA GLY A 289 -38.08 4.59 -4.15
C GLY A 289 -38.47 3.29 -4.86
N HIS A 290 -37.55 2.78 -5.70
CA HIS A 290 -37.73 1.49 -6.37
C HIS A 290 -37.54 0.31 -5.41
N PHE A 291 -36.63 0.43 -4.45
CA PHE A 291 -36.31 -0.60 -3.45
C PHE A 291 -36.29 -0.03 -2.04
N LYS A 292 -36.46 -0.92 -1.05
CA LYS A 292 -36.38 -0.55 0.37
C LYS A 292 -34.98 -0.79 0.94
N THR A 293 -34.21 -1.67 0.32
CA THR A 293 -32.86 -2.04 0.75
C THR A 293 -31.83 -1.75 -0.33
N ILE A 294 -30.58 -1.58 0.09
CA ILE A 294 -29.45 -1.35 -0.80
C ILE A 294 -29.06 -2.65 -1.50
N ASN A 295 -29.15 -3.79 -0.79
CA ASN A 295 -28.90 -5.12 -1.34
C ASN A 295 -29.79 -5.44 -2.57
N GLU A 296 -31.06 -5.05 -2.57
CA GLU A 296 -31.94 -5.19 -3.75
C GLU A 296 -31.45 -4.34 -4.92
N ALA A 297 -31.03 -3.09 -4.67
CA ALA A 297 -30.55 -2.20 -5.72
C ALA A 297 -29.24 -2.68 -6.36
N VAL A 298 -28.29 -3.18 -5.56
CA VAL A 298 -26.98 -3.63 -6.08
C VAL A 298 -27.05 -4.95 -6.85
N GLN A 299 -28.13 -5.73 -6.66
CA GLN A 299 -28.38 -6.92 -7.48
C GLN A 299 -28.59 -6.57 -8.95
N LEU A 300 -29.19 -5.41 -9.26
CA LEU A 300 -29.43 -4.94 -10.62
C LEU A 300 -28.18 -4.49 -11.37
N VAL A 301 -27.07 -4.25 -10.65
CA VAL A 301 -25.81 -3.83 -11.28
C VAL A 301 -25.30 -4.97 -12.17
N GLY A 302 -25.18 -4.71 -13.47
CA GLY A 302 -24.62 -5.65 -14.43
C GLY A 302 -23.16 -6.00 -14.16
N LYS A 303 -22.72 -7.18 -14.63
CA LYS A 303 -21.31 -7.59 -14.53
C LYS A 303 -20.43 -6.75 -15.47
N LYS A 304 -19.27 -6.33 -14.97
CA LYS A 304 -18.22 -5.56 -15.66
C LYS A 304 -18.79 -4.40 -16.48
N ASN A 305 -19.74 -3.66 -15.89
CA ASN A 305 -20.43 -2.57 -16.57
C ASN A 305 -19.43 -1.49 -17.01
N GLN A 306 -19.49 -1.09 -18.28
CA GLN A 306 -18.58 -0.08 -18.83
C GLN A 306 -19.07 1.34 -18.54
N SER A 307 -20.38 1.53 -18.45
CA SER A 307 -21.00 2.80 -18.05
C SER A 307 -21.26 2.84 -16.54
N ARG A 308 -21.41 4.06 -16.02
CA ARG A 308 -21.68 4.28 -14.59
C ARG A 308 -23.10 3.85 -14.23
N PHE A 309 -23.24 3.02 -13.20
CA PHE A 309 -24.52 2.66 -12.59
C PHE A 309 -24.73 3.45 -11.30
N VAL A 310 -25.73 4.33 -11.28
CA VAL A 310 -25.98 5.31 -10.22
C VAL A 310 -27.10 4.82 -9.30
N VAL A 311 -26.79 4.63 -8.02
CA VAL A 311 -27.72 4.29 -6.94
C VAL A 311 -27.88 5.51 -6.03
N TYR A 312 -29.10 6.05 -5.97
CA TYR A 312 -29.46 7.09 -4.99
C TYR A 312 -30.09 6.44 -3.77
N VAL A 313 -29.54 6.70 -2.59
CA VAL A 313 -30.07 6.23 -1.31
C VAL A 313 -30.64 7.42 -0.55
N LYS A 314 -31.96 7.45 -0.35
CA LYS A 314 -32.60 8.53 0.41
C LYS A 314 -32.24 8.44 1.88
N GLU A 315 -32.43 9.55 2.59
CA GLU A 315 -32.20 9.64 4.03
C GLU A 315 -32.81 8.48 4.83
N GLY A 316 -32.09 8.07 5.87
CA GLY A 316 -32.45 6.94 6.70
C GLY A 316 -31.25 6.11 7.14
N LYS A 317 -31.52 5.23 8.10
CA LYS A 317 -30.57 4.21 8.58
C LYS A 317 -30.90 2.85 7.98
N TYR A 318 -30.01 2.34 7.15
CA TYR A 318 -30.08 1.05 6.47
C TYR A 318 -29.18 0.06 7.21
N VAL A 319 -29.79 -0.90 7.91
CA VAL A 319 -29.05 -1.90 8.71
C VAL A 319 -28.88 -3.15 7.86
N GLU A 320 -27.79 -3.20 7.11
CA GLU A 320 -27.47 -4.27 6.19
C GLU A 320 -25.96 -4.29 5.88
N ASN A 321 -25.39 -5.49 5.71
CA ASN A 321 -24.06 -5.64 5.14
C ASN A 321 -24.20 -5.69 3.61
N VAL A 322 -23.46 -4.85 2.89
CA VAL A 322 -23.53 -4.76 1.42
C VAL A 322 -22.18 -5.17 0.83
N ASN A 323 -22.22 -6.04 -0.19
CA ASN A 323 -21.03 -6.49 -0.90
C ASN A 323 -21.16 -6.22 -2.41
N LEU A 324 -20.33 -5.32 -2.92
CA LEU A 324 -20.11 -5.12 -4.35
C LEU A 324 -18.85 -5.89 -4.78
N ASP A 325 -19.06 -7.12 -5.22
CA ASP A 325 -17.98 -8.01 -5.65
C ASP A 325 -17.19 -7.44 -6.86
N LYS A 326 -16.08 -8.09 -7.19
CA LYS A 326 -15.16 -7.67 -8.26
C LYS A 326 -15.80 -7.53 -9.64
N HIS A 327 -16.97 -8.10 -9.89
CA HIS A 327 -17.70 -7.98 -11.15
C HIS A 327 -18.56 -6.72 -11.20
N LYS A 328 -18.77 -6.00 -10.11
CA LYS A 328 -19.67 -4.84 -10.04
C LYS A 328 -18.91 -3.53 -10.34
N TRP A 329 -18.58 -3.30 -11.61
CA TRP A 329 -17.76 -2.15 -12.04
C TRP A 329 -18.57 -0.85 -12.15
N ASN A 330 -17.88 0.28 -11.97
CA ASN A 330 -18.38 1.63 -12.22
C ASN A 330 -19.70 1.97 -11.49
N VAL A 331 -19.85 1.49 -10.25
CA VAL A 331 -21.01 1.82 -9.42
C VAL A 331 -20.78 3.15 -8.69
N MET A 332 -21.75 4.05 -8.77
CA MET A 332 -21.80 5.24 -7.92
C MET A 332 -22.98 5.13 -6.96
N ILE A 333 -22.71 5.28 -5.66
CA ILE A 333 -23.74 5.41 -4.64
C ILE A 333 -23.70 6.81 -4.05
N TYR A 334 -24.84 7.47 -3.91
CA TYR A 334 -24.91 8.74 -3.19
C TYR A 334 -26.12 8.83 -2.26
N GLY A 335 -25.92 9.54 -1.15
CA GLY A 335 -26.94 9.78 -0.14
C GLY A 335 -27.51 11.21 -0.15
N ASP A 336 -28.46 11.47 0.75
CA ASP A 336 -28.97 12.82 1.05
C ASP A 336 -28.03 13.67 1.94
N GLY A 337 -26.83 13.17 2.25
CA GLY A 337 -25.85 13.79 3.14
C GLY A 337 -25.25 12.78 4.12
N LYS A 338 -23.96 12.91 4.43
CA LYS A 338 -23.26 12.05 5.39
C LYS A 338 -23.85 12.06 6.82
N THR A 339 -24.68 13.03 7.15
CA THR A 339 -25.42 13.07 8.44
C THR A 339 -26.85 12.53 8.35
N LYS A 340 -27.35 12.23 7.15
CA LYS A 340 -28.75 11.84 6.90
C LYS A 340 -28.90 10.41 6.40
N THR A 341 -27.96 9.93 5.59
CA THR A 341 -28.00 8.60 4.99
C THR A 341 -26.89 7.75 5.61
N THR A 342 -27.28 6.71 6.33
CA THR A 342 -26.34 5.85 7.07
C THR A 342 -26.55 4.39 6.71
N ILE A 343 -25.48 3.72 6.30
CA ILE A 343 -25.40 2.26 6.14
C ILE A 343 -24.68 1.70 7.36
N SER A 344 -25.31 0.75 8.05
CA SER A 344 -24.93 0.32 9.40
C SER A 344 -24.85 -1.20 9.50
N GLY A 345 -23.78 -1.69 10.13
CA GLY A 345 -23.58 -3.09 10.46
C GLY A 345 -22.95 -3.25 11.84
N SER A 346 -22.68 -4.50 12.24
CA SER A 346 -22.10 -4.81 13.56
C SER A 346 -21.27 -6.10 13.59
N ARG A 347 -20.85 -6.61 12.42
CA ARG A 347 -19.95 -7.77 12.36
C ARG A 347 -18.59 -7.41 12.94
N ASN A 348 -17.96 -8.37 13.61
CA ASN A 348 -16.72 -8.14 14.33
C ASN A 348 -15.93 -9.44 14.56
N PHE A 349 -14.66 -9.28 14.91
CA PHE A 349 -13.75 -10.39 15.14
C PHE A 349 -14.13 -11.26 16.35
N VAL A 350 -14.49 -10.64 17.48
CA VAL A 350 -14.82 -11.37 18.73
C VAL A 350 -15.96 -12.36 18.53
N ASP A 351 -16.95 -12.00 17.72
CA ASP A 351 -18.13 -12.84 17.45
C ASP A 351 -17.89 -13.87 16.33
N GLY A 352 -16.65 -14.01 15.84
CA GLY A 352 -16.24 -15.11 14.97
C GLY A 352 -16.06 -14.77 13.49
N THR A 353 -16.13 -13.49 13.09
CA THR A 353 -15.93 -13.06 11.69
C THR A 353 -14.51 -12.59 11.49
N ALA A 354 -13.77 -13.13 10.51
CA ALA A 354 -12.42 -12.64 10.18
C ALA A 354 -12.47 -11.15 9.80
N THR A 355 -11.44 -10.36 10.14
CA THR A 355 -11.45 -8.89 9.98
C THR A 355 -11.87 -8.45 8.58
N PHE A 356 -11.37 -9.13 7.54
CA PHE A 356 -11.69 -8.90 6.13
C PHE A 356 -13.20 -8.89 5.81
N ASP A 357 -13.98 -9.74 6.51
CA ASP A 357 -15.42 -9.94 6.30
C ASP A 357 -16.30 -9.19 7.32
N THR A 358 -15.71 -8.47 8.26
CA THR A 358 -16.44 -7.65 9.23
C THR A 358 -17.05 -6.38 8.61
N ALA A 359 -16.61 -6.02 7.40
CA ALA A 359 -17.02 -4.80 6.72
C ALA A 359 -18.54 -4.66 6.59
N THR A 360 -19.05 -3.49 7.00
CA THR A 360 -20.46 -3.13 6.75
C THR A 360 -20.70 -2.92 5.25
N PHE A 361 -19.76 -2.28 4.56
CA PHE A 361 -19.81 -2.10 3.13
C PHE A 361 -18.48 -2.49 2.48
N THR A 362 -18.56 -3.37 1.48
CA THR A 362 -17.40 -3.88 0.74
C THR A 362 -17.50 -3.50 -0.72
N VAL A 363 -16.39 -3.03 -1.30
CA VAL A 363 -16.26 -2.80 -2.74
C VAL A 363 -14.97 -3.39 -3.29
N ALA A 364 -15.09 -4.21 -4.33
CA ALA A 364 -13.95 -4.79 -5.06
C ALA A 364 -13.96 -4.45 -6.55
N GLY A 365 -15.14 -4.22 -7.15
CA GLY A 365 -15.25 -3.83 -8.56
C GLY A 365 -14.68 -2.43 -8.83
N ARG A 366 -13.89 -2.28 -9.89
CA ARG A 366 -13.19 -1.03 -10.24
C ARG A 366 -14.12 0.17 -10.44
N GLY A 367 -13.62 1.38 -10.17
CA GLY A 367 -14.29 2.64 -10.48
C GLY A 367 -15.48 2.97 -9.57
N PHE A 368 -15.50 2.42 -8.34
CA PHE A 368 -16.55 2.72 -7.37
C PHE A 368 -16.51 4.17 -6.89
N ILE A 369 -17.67 4.80 -6.73
CA ILE A 369 -17.80 6.14 -6.14
C ILE A 369 -18.84 6.12 -5.02
N ALA A 370 -18.50 6.68 -3.87
CA ALA A 370 -19.46 7.02 -2.83
C ALA A 370 -19.49 8.52 -2.57
N LYS A 371 -20.68 9.08 -2.38
CA LYS A 371 -20.87 10.50 -2.06
C LYS A 371 -21.94 10.72 -1.00
N ASP A 372 -21.72 11.66 -0.09
CA ASP A 372 -22.76 12.17 0.82
C ASP A 372 -23.46 11.06 1.64
N ILE A 373 -22.68 10.09 2.15
CA ILE A 373 -23.19 8.93 2.87
C ILE A 373 -22.28 8.54 4.04
N LYS A 374 -22.86 7.99 5.10
CA LYS A 374 -22.13 7.43 6.24
C LYS A 374 -22.10 5.90 6.16
N PHE A 375 -20.93 5.32 6.38
CA PHE A 375 -20.72 3.91 6.66
C PHE A 375 -20.35 3.76 8.13
N GLU A 376 -21.05 2.92 8.87
CA GLU A 376 -20.74 2.69 10.30
C GLU A 376 -20.73 1.22 10.68
N ASN A 377 -19.85 0.87 11.62
CA ASN A 377 -19.88 -0.41 12.31
C ASN A 377 -20.09 -0.17 13.81
N THR A 378 -21.20 -0.69 14.32
CA THR A 378 -21.71 -0.43 15.67
C THR A 378 -21.30 -1.49 16.70
N ALA A 379 -20.39 -2.40 16.36
CA ALA A 379 -19.94 -3.47 17.27
C ALA A 379 -19.33 -2.94 18.59
N GLY A 380 -18.63 -1.80 18.53
CA GLY A 380 -18.03 -1.14 19.70
C GLY A 380 -16.62 -1.62 20.02
N ALA A 381 -15.90 -0.84 20.83
CA ALA A 381 -14.48 -1.09 21.16
C ALA A 381 -14.20 -2.46 21.81
N ALA A 382 -15.16 -3.01 22.54
CA ALA A 382 -15.02 -4.31 23.21
C ALA A 382 -15.02 -5.51 22.25
N LYS A 383 -15.38 -5.27 20.97
CA LYS A 383 -15.50 -6.30 19.94
C LYS A 383 -14.28 -6.40 19.02
N HIS A 384 -13.20 -5.68 19.36
CA HIS A 384 -11.97 -5.60 18.57
C HIS A 384 -12.25 -5.18 17.12
N GLN A 385 -11.61 -5.81 16.13
CA GLN A 385 -11.69 -5.44 14.72
C GLN A 385 -13.14 -5.48 14.21
N ALA A 386 -13.60 -4.35 13.67
CA ALA A 386 -14.97 -4.19 13.19
C ALA A 386 -15.05 -3.10 12.11
N VAL A 387 -14.90 -3.53 10.85
CA VAL A 387 -14.75 -2.62 9.71
C VAL A 387 -16.09 -1.96 9.32
N ALA A 388 -16.07 -0.64 9.11
CA ALA A 388 -17.21 0.09 8.55
C ALA A 388 -17.20 0.03 7.01
N MET A 389 -16.05 0.30 6.41
CA MET A 389 -15.88 0.28 4.95
C MET A 389 -14.59 -0.46 4.58
N ARG A 390 -14.69 -1.41 3.64
CA ARG A 390 -13.53 -2.02 2.97
C ARG A 390 -13.55 -1.70 1.49
N SER A 391 -12.46 -1.10 0.99
CA SER A 391 -12.26 -0.88 -0.44
C SER A 391 -11.04 -1.66 -0.93
N GLY A 392 -11.27 -2.57 -1.87
CA GLY A 392 -10.27 -3.12 -2.79
C GLY A 392 -10.51 -2.66 -4.23
N SER A 393 -11.40 -1.69 -4.46
CA SER A 393 -11.71 -1.17 -5.79
C SER A 393 -10.60 -0.26 -6.29
N ASP A 394 -9.96 -0.62 -7.40
CA ASP A 394 -9.07 0.29 -8.11
C ASP A 394 -9.83 1.52 -8.62
N ARG A 395 -9.17 2.68 -8.51
CA ARG A 395 -9.72 3.99 -8.90
C ARG A 395 -11.04 4.30 -8.17
N SER A 396 -11.13 3.95 -6.89
CA SER A 396 -12.29 4.28 -6.06
C SER A 396 -12.23 5.69 -5.47
N VAL A 397 -13.39 6.33 -5.35
CA VAL A 397 -13.53 7.70 -4.82
C VAL A 397 -14.57 7.78 -3.73
N PHE A 398 -14.24 8.46 -2.65
CA PHE A 398 -15.15 8.76 -1.55
C PHE A 398 -15.16 10.27 -1.32
N TYR A 399 -16.32 10.90 -1.47
CA TYR A 399 -16.44 12.35 -1.38
C TYR A 399 -17.54 12.76 -0.42
N SER A 400 -17.20 13.59 0.59
CA SER A 400 -18.18 14.01 1.61
C SER A 400 -18.84 12.78 2.28
N CYS A 401 -18.04 11.75 2.57
CA CYS A 401 -18.49 10.55 3.28
C CYS A 401 -18.13 10.60 4.76
N ALA A 402 -18.76 9.76 5.58
CA ALA A 402 -18.34 9.53 6.96
C ALA A 402 -18.09 8.03 7.21
N PHE A 403 -17.03 7.73 7.96
CA PHE A 403 -16.65 6.38 8.37
C PHE A 403 -16.56 6.36 9.90
N ASP A 404 -17.40 5.55 10.55
CA ASP A 404 -17.56 5.57 12.01
C ASP A 404 -17.55 4.15 12.59
N ALA A 405 -16.47 3.82 13.28
CA ALA A 405 -16.39 2.63 14.11
C ALA A 405 -15.40 2.86 15.27
N TYR A 406 -14.75 1.79 15.72
CA TYR A 406 -13.72 1.83 16.76
C TYR A 406 -12.39 1.31 16.21
N GLN A 407 -12.07 0.04 16.43
CA GLN A 407 -10.86 -0.58 15.88
C GLN A 407 -11.10 -0.97 14.43
N ASP A 408 -10.13 -0.68 13.55
CA ASP A 408 -10.11 -1.07 12.14
C ASP A 408 -11.28 -0.47 11.32
N THR A 409 -11.57 0.82 11.51
CA THR A 409 -12.76 1.47 10.92
C THR A 409 -12.77 1.45 9.38
N LEU A 410 -11.68 1.91 8.75
CA LEU A 410 -11.55 2.03 7.30
C LEU A 410 -10.43 1.14 6.79
N TYR A 411 -10.80 0.09 6.07
CA TYR A 411 -9.88 -0.84 5.44
C TYR A 411 -9.62 -0.42 3.99
N ALA A 412 -8.62 0.43 3.78
CA ALA A 412 -8.05 0.75 2.47
C ALA A 412 -7.18 -0.43 2.00
N HIS A 413 -7.85 -1.53 1.63
CA HIS A 413 -7.25 -2.85 1.44
C HIS A 413 -6.20 -2.86 0.35
N SER A 414 -6.55 -2.54 -0.90
CA SER A 414 -5.67 -2.65 -2.07
C SER A 414 -6.01 -1.65 -3.19
N ASN A 415 -5.20 -1.64 -4.25
CA ASN A 415 -5.34 -0.76 -5.42
C ASN A 415 -5.30 0.76 -5.12
N ARG A 416 -5.64 1.61 -6.10
CA ARG A 416 -5.62 3.08 -5.95
C ARG A 416 -6.94 3.63 -5.44
N GLN A 417 -6.89 4.53 -4.46
CA GLN A 417 -8.07 5.08 -3.80
C GLN A 417 -7.90 6.57 -3.47
N PHE A 418 -9.00 7.32 -3.50
CA PHE A 418 -9.02 8.74 -3.16
C PHE A 418 -10.19 9.09 -2.23
N TYR A 419 -9.89 9.77 -1.13
CA TYR A 419 -10.86 10.20 -0.13
C TYR A 419 -10.77 11.71 0.03
N ARG A 420 -11.88 12.42 -0.11
CA ARG A 420 -11.92 13.89 0.00
C ARG A 420 -13.10 14.39 0.82
N GLU A 421 -12.82 15.35 1.70
CA GLU A 421 -13.85 15.96 2.58
C GLU A 421 -14.61 14.94 3.44
N CYS A 422 -13.95 13.82 3.75
CA CYS A 422 -14.51 12.75 4.56
C CYS A 422 -14.26 12.95 6.05
N ASP A 423 -15.16 12.44 6.88
CA ASP A 423 -14.94 12.31 8.33
C ASP A 423 -14.60 10.86 8.65
N ILE A 424 -13.48 10.62 9.34
CA ILE A 424 -12.99 9.27 9.65
C ILE A 424 -12.77 9.18 11.15
N LEU A 425 -13.59 8.39 11.84
CA LEU A 425 -13.61 8.27 13.30
C LEU A 425 -13.21 6.86 13.73
N GLY A 426 -12.32 6.75 14.72
CA GLY A 426 -11.95 5.45 15.26
C GLY A 426 -10.94 5.51 16.41
N THR A 427 -10.36 4.36 16.74
CA THR A 427 -9.46 4.17 17.90
C THR A 427 -8.12 3.56 17.51
N ILE A 428 -8.02 2.23 17.51
CA ILE A 428 -6.82 1.47 17.13
C ILE A 428 -6.88 1.21 15.63
N ASP A 429 -5.78 1.53 14.93
CA ASP A 429 -5.53 1.21 13.52
C ASP A 429 -6.68 1.58 12.58
N PHE A 430 -7.36 2.69 12.84
CA PHE A 430 -8.66 2.93 12.24
C PHE A 430 -8.61 3.36 10.75
N ILE A 431 -7.42 3.62 10.21
CA ILE A 431 -7.13 3.66 8.78
C ILE A 431 -6.00 2.65 8.49
N PHE A 432 -6.31 1.53 7.85
CA PHE A 432 -5.34 0.46 7.66
C PHE A 432 -5.46 -0.23 6.30
N GLY A 433 -4.45 -1.02 5.97
CA GLY A 433 -4.37 -1.78 4.72
C GLY A 433 -3.15 -1.44 3.88
N ASN A 434 -3.18 -1.84 2.61
CA ASN A 434 -2.06 -1.72 1.69
C ASN A 434 -2.48 -1.17 0.31
N ALA A 435 -3.48 -0.29 0.27
CA ALA A 435 -3.79 0.51 -0.91
C ALA A 435 -2.69 1.55 -1.22
N ALA A 436 -2.70 2.07 -2.44
CA ALA A 436 -2.13 3.37 -2.75
C ALA A 436 -3.22 4.43 -2.55
N VAL A 437 -3.23 5.09 -1.39
CA VAL A 437 -4.36 5.92 -0.97
C VAL A 437 -3.95 7.34 -0.61
N VAL A 438 -4.72 8.32 -1.09
CA VAL A 438 -4.61 9.74 -0.68
C VAL A 438 -5.90 10.17 0.01
N PHE A 439 -5.76 10.70 1.23
CA PHE A 439 -6.77 11.43 1.97
C PHE A 439 -6.49 12.92 1.83
N GLN A 440 -7.43 13.68 1.27
CA GLN A 440 -7.26 15.11 1.03
C GLN A 440 -8.40 15.90 1.69
N ASN A 441 -8.09 16.94 2.45
CA ASN A 441 -9.09 17.81 3.10
C ASN A 441 -10.10 17.02 3.97
N CYS A 442 -9.66 15.92 4.59
CA CYS A 442 -10.49 15.09 5.47
C CYS A 442 -10.36 15.52 6.93
N ASN A 443 -11.39 15.19 7.73
CA ASN A 443 -11.34 15.25 9.19
C ASN A 443 -11.00 13.86 9.72
N ILE A 444 -9.85 13.73 10.38
CA ILE A 444 -9.37 12.48 10.97
C ILE A 444 -9.51 12.60 12.48
N GLN A 445 -10.37 11.77 13.06
CA GLN A 445 -10.94 12.04 14.38
C GLN A 445 -10.81 10.85 15.33
N PRO A 446 -9.67 10.72 16.04
CA PRO A 446 -9.53 9.71 17.09
C PRO A 446 -10.54 9.96 18.21
N ARG A 447 -11.19 8.89 18.69
CA ARG A 447 -12.13 8.93 19.82
C ARG A 447 -11.55 8.20 21.04
N GLN A 448 -12.16 8.37 22.21
CA GLN A 448 -11.72 7.69 23.43
C GLN A 448 -11.90 6.16 23.30
N PRO A 449 -10.81 5.36 23.41
CA PRO A 449 -10.88 3.90 23.46
C PRO A 449 -11.22 3.39 24.88
N LEU A 450 -11.25 2.07 25.07
CA LEU A 450 -11.43 1.49 26.41
C LEU A 450 -10.24 1.83 27.33
N PRO A 451 -10.41 1.72 28.66
CA PRO A 451 -9.31 1.90 29.61
C PRO A 451 -8.11 1.02 29.27
N ASN A 452 -6.90 1.57 29.45
CA ASN A 452 -5.61 0.93 29.15
C ASN A 452 -5.33 0.65 27.66
N GLN A 453 -6.20 1.09 26.74
CA GLN A 453 -5.91 1.12 25.32
C GLN A 453 -5.27 2.45 24.90
N PHE A 454 -4.87 2.51 23.64
CA PHE A 454 -4.31 3.68 22.96
C PHE A 454 -4.95 3.80 21.58
N ASN A 455 -4.71 4.92 20.91
CA ASN A 455 -5.14 5.11 19.53
C ASN A 455 -3.95 5.12 18.58
N THR A 456 -4.15 4.55 17.40
CA THR A 456 -3.23 4.63 16.25
C THR A 456 -4.06 5.02 15.04
N ILE A 457 -3.70 6.13 14.40
CA ILE A 457 -4.45 6.61 13.23
C ILE A 457 -4.24 5.66 12.05
N THR A 458 -2.99 5.31 11.76
CA THR A 458 -2.68 4.40 10.65
C THR A 458 -2.02 3.08 11.07
N ALA A 459 -2.31 2.02 10.30
CA ALA A 459 -1.55 0.78 10.28
C ALA A 459 -1.34 0.32 8.83
N GLN A 460 -0.25 0.79 8.21
CA GLN A 460 0.00 0.54 6.79
C GLN A 460 0.76 -0.78 6.58
N GLY A 461 0.29 -1.61 5.65
CA GLY A 461 0.70 -3.01 5.47
C GLY A 461 1.55 -3.30 4.24
N LYS A 462 2.43 -2.41 3.79
CA LYS A 462 3.33 -2.68 2.65
C LYS A 462 4.40 -3.71 3.02
N LYS A 463 4.50 -4.78 2.22
CA LYS A 463 5.41 -5.93 2.47
C LYS A 463 6.53 -6.10 1.44
N ASP A 464 6.38 -5.56 0.23
CA ASP A 464 7.43 -5.59 -0.78
C ASP A 464 7.85 -4.17 -1.16
N PRO A 465 9.17 -3.86 -1.25
CA PRO A 465 9.64 -2.51 -1.52
C PRO A 465 9.19 -1.97 -2.88
N ASN A 466 8.96 -2.84 -3.87
CA ASN A 466 8.52 -2.49 -5.20
C ASN A 466 7.02 -2.21 -5.30
N GLN A 467 6.23 -2.48 -4.24
CA GLN A 467 4.82 -2.09 -4.21
C GLN A 467 4.70 -0.56 -4.30
N ASN A 468 3.77 -0.08 -5.12
CA ASN A 468 3.46 1.36 -5.25
C ASN A 468 2.39 1.81 -4.23
N THR A 469 2.34 1.17 -3.07
CA THR A 469 1.32 1.35 -2.04
C THR A 469 1.82 2.20 -0.87
N GLY A 470 0.90 2.68 -0.04
CA GLY A 470 1.17 3.58 1.08
C GLY A 470 -0.03 4.47 1.41
N ILE A 471 0.01 5.10 2.58
CA ILE A 471 -1.00 6.05 3.03
C ILE A 471 -0.44 7.47 2.94
N SER A 472 -1.12 8.35 2.21
CA SER A 472 -0.84 9.78 2.15
C SER A 472 -2.00 10.58 2.74
N ILE A 473 -1.73 11.34 3.79
CA ILE A 473 -2.70 12.23 4.44
C ILE A 473 -2.27 13.66 4.17
N GLN A 474 -3.00 14.35 3.30
CA GLN A 474 -2.66 15.67 2.77
C GLN A 474 -3.73 16.70 3.14
N LYS A 475 -3.31 17.89 3.64
CA LYS A 475 -4.23 19.01 3.91
C LYS A 475 -5.42 18.62 4.80
N CYS A 476 -5.24 17.63 5.67
CA CYS A 476 -6.29 17.13 6.56
C CYS A 476 -6.26 17.85 7.91
N THR A 477 -7.38 17.76 8.65
CA THR A 477 -7.47 18.20 10.04
C THR A 477 -7.52 16.98 10.95
N ILE A 478 -6.54 16.84 11.83
CA ILE A 478 -6.46 15.73 12.78
C ILE A 478 -6.79 16.28 14.17
N THR A 479 -8.02 16.02 14.65
CA THR A 479 -8.54 16.55 15.91
C THR A 479 -9.43 15.52 16.62
N PRO A 480 -9.47 15.46 17.96
CA PRO A 480 -10.24 14.43 18.65
C PRO A 480 -11.75 14.53 18.40
N PHE A 481 -12.42 13.38 18.36
CA PHE A 481 -13.87 13.33 18.47
C PHE A 481 -14.27 13.27 19.94
N GLY A 482 -14.74 14.40 20.48
CA GLY A 482 -15.11 14.52 21.90
C GLY A 482 -13.90 14.59 22.83
N ASN A 483 -14.09 14.19 24.09
CA ASN A 483 -13.00 14.17 25.07
C ASN A 483 -12.09 12.96 24.82
N LEU A 484 -10.78 13.19 24.67
CA LEU A 484 -9.78 12.17 24.42
C LEU A 484 -8.63 12.31 25.42
N THR A 485 -8.47 11.32 26.29
CA THR A 485 -7.40 11.28 27.29
C THR A 485 -6.38 10.18 27.02
N ALA A 486 -6.70 9.24 26.12
CA ALA A 486 -5.79 8.16 25.76
C ALA A 486 -4.62 8.65 24.90
N ASN A 487 -3.45 8.00 25.08
CA ASN A 487 -2.32 8.20 24.19
C ASN A 487 -2.72 7.93 22.74
N THR A 488 -2.40 8.86 21.85
CA THR A 488 -2.70 8.75 20.42
C THR A 488 -1.43 8.96 19.60
N TYR A 489 -1.27 8.12 18.57
CA TYR A 489 -0.14 8.10 17.66
C TYR A 489 -0.62 8.21 16.21
N LEU A 490 0.21 8.79 15.33
CA LEU A 490 -0.01 8.90 13.89
C LEU A 490 -0.13 7.53 13.23
N GLY A 491 0.57 6.52 13.75
CA GLY A 491 0.42 5.15 13.29
C GLY A 491 1.47 4.18 13.83
N ARG A 492 1.40 2.95 13.36
CA ARG A 492 2.35 1.86 13.64
C ARG A 492 2.55 0.93 12.43
N PRO A 493 3.75 0.35 12.25
CA PRO A 493 4.08 -0.40 11.04
C PRO A 493 3.58 -1.83 11.10
N TRP A 494 2.46 -2.10 10.42
CA TRP A 494 1.91 -3.46 10.36
C TRP A 494 2.83 -4.43 9.60
N LYS A 495 3.55 -3.94 8.58
CA LYS A 495 4.47 -4.74 7.75
C LYS A 495 5.81 -4.02 7.54
N GLU A 496 6.78 -4.76 7.01
CA GLU A 496 8.22 -4.42 7.01
C GLU A 496 8.57 -3.18 6.17
N PHE A 497 7.76 -2.84 5.18
CA PHE A 497 7.95 -1.67 4.31
C PHE A 497 6.87 -0.61 4.52
N SER A 498 6.24 -0.61 5.70
CA SER A 498 5.14 0.28 6.05
C SER A 498 5.43 1.73 5.63
N THR A 499 4.57 2.30 4.78
CA THR A 499 4.77 3.64 4.20
C THR A 499 3.60 4.54 4.57
N THR A 500 3.85 5.60 5.34
CA THR A 500 2.83 6.60 5.69
C THR A 500 3.44 8.01 5.68
N VAL A 501 2.78 8.94 4.99
CA VAL A 501 3.19 10.34 4.93
C VAL A 501 2.05 11.24 5.38
N ILE A 502 2.32 12.08 6.38
CA ILE A 502 1.40 13.12 6.86
C ILE A 502 1.94 14.47 6.43
N MET A 503 1.22 15.17 5.56
CA MET A 503 1.70 16.42 4.97
C MET A 503 0.66 17.53 4.91
N GLN A 504 1.12 18.77 5.09
CA GLN A 504 0.32 19.99 5.04
C GLN A 504 -0.93 19.95 5.93
N SER A 505 -0.92 19.11 6.97
CA SER A 505 -2.09 18.82 7.79
C SER A 505 -2.04 19.57 9.12
N ASN A 506 -3.19 19.92 9.67
CA ASN A 506 -3.29 20.52 11.00
C ASN A 506 -3.43 19.40 12.05
N ILE A 507 -2.55 19.37 13.05
CA ILE A 507 -2.49 18.34 14.07
C ILE A 507 -2.76 18.97 15.44
N GLY A 508 -3.83 18.52 16.11
CA GLY A 508 -4.21 18.98 17.45
C GLY A 508 -3.25 18.56 18.57
N ALA A 509 -3.39 19.18 19.75
CA ALA A 509 -2.43 19.06 20.87
C ALA A 509 -2.44 17.70 21.59
N PHE A 510 -3.41 16.83 21.27
CA PHE A 510 -3.60 15.53 21.91
C PHE A 510 -2.57 14.47 21.46
N LEU A 511 -1.86 14.72 20.36
CA LEU A 511 -0.91 13.75 19.80
C LEU A 511 0.24 13.54 20.80
N ASN A 512 0.57 12.27 21.07
CA ASN A 512 1.74 11.96 21.89
C ASN A 512 3.02 12.49 21.18
N PRO A 513 3.93 13.21 21.87
CA PRO A 513 5.09 13.84 21.22
C PRO A 513 6.01 12.89 20.45
N VAL A 514 6.07 11.59 20.82
CA VAL A 514 6.85 10.59 20.06
C VAL A 514 6.27 10.33 18.66
N GLY A 515 4.99 10.67 18.45
CA GLY A 515 4.29 10.69 17.17
C GLY A 515 3.89 9.31 16.65
N TRP A 516 4.81 8.34 16.67
CA TRP A 516 4.62 7.01 16.09
C TRP A 516 4.84 5.93 17.15
N ARG A 517 4.20 4.77 16.96
CA ARG A 517 4.29 3.64 17.90
C ARG A 517 4.84 2.39 17.23
N GLU A 518 5.72 1.69 17.93
CA GLU A 518 6.19 0.37 17.51
C GLU A 518 5.04 -0.65 17.36
N TRP A 519 5.22 -1.61 16.46
CA TRP A 519 4.27 -2.73 16.31
C TRP A 519 4.39 -3.71 17.48
N VAL A 520 5.63 -4.11 17.79
CA VAL A 520 5.99 -4.94 18.95
C VAL A 520 6.64 -4.05 20.00
N THR A 521 6.12 -4.10 21.23
CA THR A 521 6.58 -3.25 22.32
C THR A 521 8.08 -3.40 22.58
N ASN A 522 8.79 -2.27 22.70
CA ASN A 522 10.24 -2.16 22.85
C ASN A 522 11.09 -2.74 21.69
N VAL A 523 10.51 -2.93 20.52
CA VAL A 523 11.24 -3.36 19.32
C VAL A 523 11.15 -2.26 18.27
N ASP A 524 12.32 -1.69 17.94
CA ASP A 524 12.41 -0.73 16.84
C ASP A 524 11.91 -1.37 15.54
N PRO A 525 11.12 -0.65 14.74
CA PRO A 525 10.64 -1.19 13.49
C PRO A 525 11.78 -1.35 12.48
N PRO A 526 11.57 -2.17 11.43
CA PRO A 526 12.55 -2.33 10.35
C PRO A 526 12.99 -0.98 9.78
N SER A 527 14.28 -0.84 9.45
CA SER A 527 14.82 0.38 8.83
C SER A 527 14.24 0.67 7.44
N THR A 528 13.49 -0.29 6.88
CA THR A 528 12.81 -0.27 5.59
C THR A 528 11.46 0.43 5.59
N ILE A 529 10.89 0.75 6.76
CA ILE A 529 9.67 1.58 6.80
C ILE A 529 9.96 2.99 6.27
N PHE A 530 8.91 3.68 5.82
CA PHE A 530 8.99 5.07 5.39
C PHE A 530 7.87 5.89 6.05
N TYR A 531 8.17 6.45 7.23
CA TYR A 531 7.27 7.35 7.95
C TYR A 531 7.77 8.78 7.86
N ALA A 532 6.92 9.70 7.42
CA ALA A 532 7.36 11.07 7.19
C ALA A 532 6.30 12.12 7.52
N GLU A 533 6.78 13.28 7.93
CA GLU A 533 5.98 14.47 8.18
C GLU A 533 6.51 15.64 7.30
N TYR A 534 5.61 16.41 6.69
CA TYR A 534 5.99 17.54 5.82
C TYR A 534 5.05 18.73 5.99
N GLN A 535 5.59 19.88 6.43
CA GLN A 535 4.84 21.14 6.57
C GLN A 535 3.51 21.03 7.34
N ASN A 536 3.46 20.17 8.37
CA ASN A 536 2.29 20.08 9.24
C ASN A 536 2.24 21.28 10.19
N THR A 537 1.04 21.71 10.54
CA THR A 537 0.77 22.84 11.44
C THR A 537 -0.02 22.40 12.67
N GLY A 538 -0.20 23.30 13.63
CA GLY A 538 -0.96 23.03 14.85
C GLY A 538 -0.10 22.53 16.02
N PRO A 539 -0.64 22.52 17.24
CA PRO A 539 0.13 22.27 18.45
C PRO A 539 0.70 20.84 18.56
N GLY A 540 0.18 19.87 17.81
CA GLY A 540 0.73 18.50 17.76
C GLY A 540 1.80 18.27 16.69
N SER A 541 2.14 19.28 15.87
CA SER A 541 3.00 19.08 14.68
C SER A 541 4.51 19.19 14.95
N THR A 542 4.93 19.58 16.15
CA THR A 542 6.36 19.66 16.50
C THR A 542 7.03 18.29 16.44
N VAL A 543 8.18 18.21 15.77
CA VAL A 543 8.89 16.94 15.50
C VAL A 543 10.07 16.65 16.43
N ASP A 544 10.42 17.57 17.34
CA ASP A 544 11.66 17.50 18.15
C ASP A 544 11.76 16.23 19.01
N GLN A 545 10.61 15.79 19.55
CA GLN A 545 10.49 14.63 20.44
C GLN A 545 10.05 13.35 19.73
N ARG A 546 9.94 13.37 18.40
CA ARG A 546 9.57 12.19 17.61
C ARG A 546 10.59 11.08 17.79
N VAL A 547 10.12 9.85 17.60
CA VAL A 547 10.94 8.63 17.54
C VAL A 547 12.18 8.81 16.66
N LYS A 548 13.26 8.06 16.96
CA LYS A 548 14.54 8.14 16.25
C LYS A 548 14.79 6.94 15.33
N TRP A 549 13.74 6.26 14.89
CA TRP A 549 13.83 5.10 14.02
C TRP A 549 14.50 5.44 12.68
N ALA A 550 15.26 4.49 12.13
CA ALA A 550 15.98 4.69 10.86
C ALA A 550 15.05 4.97 9.66
N GLY A 551 13.83 4.42 9.68
CA GLY A 551 12.80 4.61 8.65
C GLY A 551 11.90 5.85 8.86
N TYR A 552 12.13 6.64 9.93
CA TYR A 552 11.41 7.88 10.18
C TYR A 552 12.15 9.09 9.60
N ARG A 553 11.39 10.01 8.97
CA ARG A 553 11.86 11.26 8.37
C ARG A 553 11.09 12.43 8.99
N SER A 554 11.76 13.21 9.84
CA SER A 554 11.17 14.40 10.49
C SER A 554 10.93 15.58 9.55
N SER A 555 11.48 15.52 8.34
CA SER A 555 11.24 16.47 7.27
C SER A 555 11.48 15.79 5.92
N LEU A 556 10.76 16.23 4.90
CA LEU A 556 11.01 15.88 3.50
C LEU A 556 11.41 17.12 2.70
N THR A 557 12.10 16.89 1.58
CA THR A 557 12.18 17.91 0.53
C THR A 557 10.82 18.01 -0.18
N GLU A 558 10.54 19.14 -0.83
CA GLU A 558 9.33 19.26 -1.66
C GLU A 558 9.28 18.20 -2.76
N ALA A 559 10.41 17.88 -3.39
CA ALA A 559 10.47 16.81 -4.40
C ALA A 559 10.13 15.42 -3.84
N ASP A 560 10.56 15.11 -2.60
CA ASP A 560 10.23 13.83 -1.96
C ASP A 560 8.79 13.78 -1.49
N ALA A 561 8.28 14.86 -0.88
CA ALA A 561 6.88 14.95 -0.50
C ALA A 561 5.97 14.90 -1.73
N GLY A 562 6.40 15.51 -2.85
CA GLY A 562 5.69 15.56 -4.12
C GLY A 562 5.38 14.18 -4.71
N LYS A 563 6.15 13.14 -4.33
CA LYS A 563 5.87 11.75 -4.73
C LYS A 563 4.59 11.18 -4.13
N PHE A 564 4.11 11.78 -3.03
CA PHE A 564 2.93 11.35 -2.28
C PHE A 564 1.68 12.20 -2.57
N THR A 565 1.74 13.12 -3.53
CA THR A 565 0.57 13.90 -3.97
C THR A 565 -0.33 13.08 -4.89
N VAL A 566 -1.55 13.55 -5.09
CA VAL A 566 -2.56 12.90 -5.94
C VAL A 566 -2.02 12.58 -7.34
N ALA A 567 -1.28 13.50 -7.96
CA ALA A 567 -0.81 13.32 -9.34
C ALA A 567 0.27 12.24 -9.49
N ASN A 568 1.21 12.17 -8.54
CA ASN A 568 2.35 11.26 -8.65
C ASN A 568 2.09 9.91 -8.00
N PHE A 569 1.38 9.90 -6.87
CA PHE A 569 1.21 8.70 -6.06
C PHE A 569 0.14 7.76 -6.63
N ILE A 570 -1.01 8.33 -7.00
CA ILE A 570 -2.19 7.59 -7.49
C ILE A 570 -2.56 7.93 -8.93
N GLN A 571 -1.72 8.69 -9.64
CA GLN A 571 -1.95 9.08 -11.04
C GLN A 571 -3.32 9.75 -11.23
N GLY A 572 -3.75 10.58 -10.27
CA GLY A 572 -5.12 11.07 -10.17
C GLY A 572 -5.62 11.81 -11.42
N GLN A 573 -4.75 12.49 -12.15
CA GLN A 573 -5.08 13.17 -13.42
C GLN A 573 -5.66 12.24 -14.49
N ASP A 574 -5.33 10.95 -14.45
CA ASP A 574 -5.74 10.00 -15.48
C ASP A 574 -7.16 9.46 -15.25
N TRP A 575 -7.71 9.59 -14.04
CA TRP A 575 -8.98 8.97 -13.68
C TRP A 575 -9.91 9.77 -12.77
N LEU A 576 -9.41 10.67 -11.91
CA LEU A 576 -10.25 11.50 -11.04
C LEU A 576 -11.14 12.51 -11.79
N PRO A 577 -10.76 13.09 -12.95
CA PRO A 577 -11.69 13.92 -13.72
C PRO A 577 -13.00 13.19 -14.07
N ALA A 578 -12.95 11.87 -14.30
CA ALA A 578 -14.13 11.04 -14.54
C ALA A 578 -14.98 10.76 -13.27
N ALA A 579 -14.51 11.20 -12.10
CA ALA A 579 -15.25 11.15 -10.84
C ALA A 579 -15.80 12.52 -10.42
N THR A 580 -15.40 13.61 -11.12
CA THR A 580 -15.80 15.02 -10.87
C THR A 580 -15.74 15.50 -9.43
N VAL A 581 -14.89 14.84 -8.66
CA VAL A 581 -14.48 15.34 -7.37
C VAL A 581 -13.36 16.34 -7.64
N ALA A 582 -13.54 17.60 -7.21
CA ALA A 582 -12.44 18.55 -7.23
C ALA A 582 -11.26 17.99 -6.43
N TYR A 583 -10.03 18.18 -6.86
CA TYR A 583 -8.86 17.69 -6.13
C TYR A 583 -7.66 18.58 -6.43
N GLU A 584 -6.70 18.56 -5.52
CA GLU A 584 -5.43 19.26 -5.69
C GLU A 584 -4.38 18.24 -6.15
N PRO A 585 -3.87 18.32 -7.39
CA PRO A 585 -2.96 17.32 -7.96
C PRO A 585 -1.57 17.33 -7.31
N ALA A 586 -1.12 18.51 -6.86
CA ALA A 586 0.20 18.77 -6.28
C ALA A 586 0.09 19.87 -5.19
N PHE A 587 1.22 20.41 -4.73
CA PHE A 587 1.28 21.36 -3.62
C PHE A 587 0.60 22.70 -3.87
#